data_AF-F5L9F8-F1
#
_entry.id   AF-F5L9F8-F1
#
_cell.length_a   1.000
_cell.length_b   1.000
_cell.length_c   1.000
_cell.angle_alpha   90.00
_cell.angle_beta   90.00
_cell.angle_gamma   90.00
#
_symmetry.space_group_name_H-M   'P 1'
#
loop_
_entity.id
_entity.type
_entity.pdbx_description
1 polymer ?
#
loop_
_entity_poly.entity_id
_entity_poly.type
_entity_poly.pdbx_seq_one_letter_code
_entity_poly.pdbx_strand_id
1 'polypeptide(L)' 'MAKVRRDNRILTVSETEVNKYLQQGYDQIDDKGKVIKRATGGRTVPIAEYNRVLEENEKLKAELEELKKKEKKGAK' A
#
# COMPACT_ATOMS: atom_id res chain seq x y z
N MET A 1 16.17 8.95 -10.40
CA MET A 1 15.92 7.64 -11.03
C MET A 1 15.17 6.79 -10.04
N ALA A 2 14.05 6.18 -10.44
CA ALA A 2 13.23 5.35 -9.56
C ALA A 2 13.26 3.89 -10.03
N LYS A 3 13.22 2.94 -9.09
CA LYS A 3 13.10 1.52 -9.42
C LYS A 3 11.65 1.10 -9.29
N VAL A 4 11.14 0.40 -10.29
CA VAL A 4 9.81 -0.20 -10.29
C VAL A 4 9.93 -1.71 -10.46
N ARG A 5 9.11 -2.48 -9.75
CA ARG A 5 9.12 -3.93 -9.76
C ARG A 5 7.73 -4.48 -10.05
N ARG A 6 7.66 -5.46 -10.93
CA ARG A 6 6.49 -6.30 -11.13
C ARG A 6 6.97 -7.75 -11.20
N ASP A 7 6.51 -8.57 -10.27
CA ASP A 7 6.97 -9.95 -10.13
C ASP A 7 8.52 -10.00 -10.05
N ASN A 8 9.15 -10.75 -10.95
CA ASN A 8 10.61 -10.89 -11.05
C ASN A 8 11.27 -9.81 -11.94
N ARG A 9 10.49 -8.85 -12.46
CA ARG A 9 10.99 -7.81 -13.36
C ARG A 9 11.22 -6.50 -12.60
N ILE A 10 12.47 -6.06 -12.53
CA ILE A 10 12.86 -4.77 -11.97
C ILE A 10 13.32 -3.86 -13.11
N LEU A 11 12.75 -2.66 -13.19
CA LEU A 11 13.09 -1.64 -14.17
C LEU A 11 13.52 -0.36 -13.46
N THR A 12 14.59 0.26 -13.93
CA THR A 12 14.98 1.60 -13.53
C THR A 12 14.35 2.58 -14.51
N VAL A 13 13.46 3.43 -14.02
CA VAL A 13 12.66 4.36 -14.83
C VAL A 13 12.89 5.80 -14.36
N SER A 14 12.59 6.75 -15.24
CA SER A 14 12.57 8.17 -14.87
C SER A 14 11.39 8.47 -13.93
N GLU A 15 11.50 9.49 -13.08
CA GLU A 15 10.44 9.84 -12.11
C GLU A 15 9.12 10.23 -12.78
N THR A 16 9.20 10.79 -13.98
CA THR A 16 8.03 11.13 -14.82
C THR A 16 7.30 9.89 -15.32
N GLU A 17 8.02 8.79 -15.56
CA GLU A 17 7.44 7.53 -16.03
C GLU A 17 6.92 6.63 -14.90
N VAL A 18 7.30 6.88 -13.63
CA VAL A 18 6.86 6.08 -12.48
C VAL A 18 5.34 5.94 -12.46
N ASN A 19 4.60 7.04 -12.65
CA ASN A 19 3.14 7.01 -12.65
C ASN A 19 2.55 6.11 -13.74
N LYS A 20 3.17 6.08 -14.93
CA LYS A 20 2.77 5.19 -16.01
C LYS A 20 2.97 3.72 -15.63
N TYR A 21 4.10 3.39 -15.01
CA TYR A 21 4.38 2.02 -14.57
C TYR A 21 3.51 1.60 -13.38
N LEU A 22 3.18 2.51 -12.46
CA LEU A 22 2.23 2.26 -11.37
C LEU A 22 0.84 1.89 -11.90
N GLN A 23 0.37 2.55 -12.98
CA GLN A 23 -0.88 2.20 -13.66
C GLN A 23 -0.81 0.85 -14.38
N GLN A 24 0.37 0.42 -14.80
CA GLN A 24 0.60 -0.87 -15.47
C GLN A 24 0.79 -2.05 -14.49
N GLY A 25 0.68 -1.85 -13.18
CA GLY A 25 0.81 -2.93 -12.20
C GLY A 25 2.21 -3.09 -11.61
N TYR A 26 3.11 -2.14 -11.81
CA TYR A 26 4.42 -2.14 -11.16
C TYR A 26 4.34 -1.43 -9.80
N ASP A 27 5.05 -1.96 -8.82
CA ASP A 27 5.26 -1.32 -7.53
C ASP A 27 6.56 -0.52 -7.57
N GLN A 28 6.56 0.71 -7.06
CA GLN A 28 7.80 1.45 -6.87
C GLN A 28 8.56 0.86 -5.69
N ILE A 29 9.83 0.49 -5.91
CA ILE A 29 10.71 -0.08 -4.89
C ILE A 29 11.89 0.85 -4.60
N ASP A 30 12.36 0.80 -3.36
CA ASP A 30 13.57 1.46 -2.89
C ASP A 30 14.83 0.63 -3.24
N ASP A 31 16.01 1.18 -3.01
CA ASP A 31 17.29 0.48 -3.21
C ASP A 31 17.42 -0.79 -2.37
N LYS A 32 16.68 -0.87 -1.25
CA LYS A 32 16.57 -2.07 -0.41
C LYS A 32 15.52 -3.09 -0.87
N GLY A 33 14.87 -2.86 -2.02
CA GLY A 33 13.82 -3.73 -2.54
C GLY A 33 12.47 -3.63 -1.80
N LYS A 34 12.32 -2.64 -0.92
CA LYS A 34 11.06 -2.36 -0.21
C LYS A 34 10.11 -1.56 -1.10
N VAL A 35 8.83 -1.92 -1.11
CA VAL A 35 7.80 -1.19 -1.87
C VAL A 35 7.52 0.15 -1.18
N ILE A 36 7.86 1.25 -1.86
CA ILE A 36 7.56 2.62 -1.44
C ILE A 36 6.14 2.98 -1.83
N LYS A 37 5.75 2.65 -3.07
CA LYS A 37 4.45 2.99 -3.64
C LYS A 37 3.88 1.77 -4.35
N ARG A 38 2.72 1.32 -3.90
CA ARG A 38 2.03 0.18 -4.54
C ARG A 38 1.45 0.61 -5.89
N ALA A 39 1.36 -0.35 -6.81
CA ALA A 39 0.69 -0.17 -8.08
C ALA A 39 -0.74 0.36 -7.87
N THR A 40 -1.12 1.34 -8.68
CA THR A 40 -2.46 1.96 -8.66
C THR A 40 -3.43 1.31 -9.64
N GLY A 41 -2.91 0.56 -10.61
CA GLY A 41 -3.69 -0.13 -11.63
C GLY A 41 -2.97 -1.37 -12.16
N GLY A 42 -3.51 -2.01 -13.19
CA GLY A 42 -2.87 -3.13 -13.88
C GLY A 42 -2.82 -4.45 -13.11
N ARG A 43 -3.34 -4.48 -11.88
CA ARG A 43 -3.59 -5.70 -11.09
C ARG A 43 -5.07 -5.80 -10.81
N THR A 44 -5.65 -6.95 -11.09
CA THR A 44 -7.04 -7.24 -10.74
C THR A 44 -7.08 -7.77 -9.32
N VAL A 45 -7.77 -7.07 -8.42
CA VAL A 45 -8.02 -7.55 -7.06
C VAL A 45 -9.40 -8.21 -7.05
N PRO A 46 -9.55 -9.45 -6.56
CA PRO A 46 -10.85 -10.05 -6.35
C PRO A 46 -11.67 -9.19 -5.38
N ILE A 47 -12.95 -8.97 -5.69
CA ILE A 47 -13.85 -8.17 -4.83
C ILE A 47 -13.90 -8.73 -3.40
N ALA A 48 -13.85 -10.06 -3.24
CA ALA A 48 -13.81 -10.71 -1.94
C ALA A 48 -12.59 -10.32 -1.09
N GLU A 49 -11.41 -10.23 -1.70
CA GLU A 49 -10.18 -9.82 -1.01
C GLU A 49 -10.21 -8.32 -0.66
N TYR A 50 -10.77 -7.49 -1.55
CA TYR A 50 -10.96 -6.08 -1.26
C TYR A 50 -11.90 -5.86 -0.07
N ASN A 51 -13.03 -6.58 -0.03
CA ASN A 51 -13.99 -6.50 1.08
C ASN A 51 -13.36 -6.98 2.40
N ARG A 52 -12.60 -8.07 2.39
CA ARG A 52 -11.86 -8.53 3.58
C ARG A 52 -10.92 -7.45 4.14
N VAL A 53 -10.13 -6.84 3.26
CA VAL A 53 -9.21 -5.76 3.67
C VAL A 53 -9.97 -4.55 4.20
N LEU A 54 -11.13 -4.21 3.63
CA LEU A 54 -11.99 -3.15 4.16
C LEU A 54 -12.50 -3.48 5.57
N GLU A 55 -13.04 -4.68 5.78
CA GLU A 55 -13.53 -5.13 7.09
C GLU A 55 -12.41 -5.11 8.15
N GLU A 56 -11.22 -5.60 7.80
CA GLU A 56 -10.06 -5.52 8.69
C GLU A 56 -9.64 -4.07 8.96
N ASN A 57 -9.69 -3.18 7.96
CA ASN A 57 -9.36 -1.77 8.14
C ASN A 57 -10.34 -1.08 9.09
N GLU A 58 -11.64 -1.38 8.96
CA GLU A 58 -12.68 -0.84 9.84
C GLU A 58 -12.52 -1.36 11.28
N LYS A 59 -12.26 -2.66 11.46
CA LYS A 59 -11.97 -3.25 12.78
C LYS A 59 -10.75 -2.60 13.43
N LEU A 60 -9.63 -2.51 12.70
CA LEU A 60 -8.41 -1.89 13.21
C LEU A 60 -8.61 -0.42 13.55
N LYS A 61 -9.38 0.34 12.75
CA LYS A 61 -9.72 1.73 13.07
C LYS A 61 -10.56 1.83 14.33
N ALA A 62 -11.55 0.95 14.50
CA ALA A 62 -12.37 0.90 15.71
C ALA A 62 -11.54 0.55 16.95
N GLU A 63 -10.64 -0.42 16.84
CA GLU A 63 -9.71 -0.79 17.92
C GLU A 63 -8.76 0.36 18.28
N LEU A 64 -8.22 1.07 17.28
CA LEU A 64 -7.38 2.26 17.50
C LEU A 64 -8.16 3.40 18.16
N GLU A 65 -9.40 3.63 17.77
CA GLU A 65 -10.29 4.60 18.42
C GLU A 65 -10.54 4.23 19.89
N GLU A 66 -10.84 2.97 20.18
CA GLU A 66 -11.08 2.46 21.53
C GLU A 66 -9.80 2.51 22.39
N LEU A 67 -8.65 2.13 21.82
CA LEU A 67 -7.34 2.26 22.47
C LEU A 67 -7.02 3.72 22.78
N LYS A 68 -7.19 4.63 21.80
CA LYS A 68 -6.98 6.07 22.03
C LYS A 68 -7.91 6.63 23.10
N LYS A 69 -9.16 6.16 23.17
CA LYS A 69 -10.11 6.54 24.25
C LYS A 69 -9.68 5.99 25.60
N LYS A 70 -9.15 4.76 25.66
CA LYS A 70 -8.62 4.15 26.88
C LYS A 70 -7.33 4.82 27.36
N GLU A 71 -6.40 5.15 26.47
CA GLU A 71 -5.20 5.92 26.81
C GLU A 71 -5.55 7.32 27.33
N LYS A 72 -6.54 7.99 26.74
CA LYS A 72 -7.04 9.29 27.27
C LYS A 72 -7.76 9.18 28.61
N LYS A 73 -8.31 8.02 28.97
CA LYS A 73 -8.95 7.78 30.28
C LYS A 73 -7.98 7.28 31.35
N GLY A 74 -6.86 6.65 30.97
CA GLY A 74 -5.81 6.20 31.89
C GLY A 74 -4.79 7.29 32.28
N ALA A 75 -4.73 8.39 31.53
CA ALA A 75 -3.86 9.54 31.81
C ALA A 75 -4.54 10.65 32.65
N LYS A 76 -5.66 10.36 33.32
CA LYS A 76 -6.41 11.33 34.13
C LYS A 76 -6.48 10.92 35.59
#